data_AF-A0A366XU68-F1
#
_entry.id   AF-A0A366XU68-F1
#
_cell.length_a   1.000
_cell.length_b   1.000
_cell.length_c   1.000
_cell.angle_alpha   90.00
_cell.angle_beta   90.00
_cell.angle_gamma   90.00
#
_symmetry.space_group_name_H-M   'P 1'
#
loop_
_entity.id
_entity.type
_entity.pdbx_description
1 polymer ?
#
loop_
_entity_poly.entity_id
_entity_poly.type
_entity_poly.pdbx_seq_one_letter_code
_entity_poly.pdbx_strand_id
1 'polypeptide(L)'
;MSASFIVMTTDEAIARYNANYNGYLKHEVVKVNQYREAYKHIKGSLADQIVERAIWYMEHGYTVYGMGHNSYHSDGVLDCSNFTKLVYGDFGIKLSGVAKKYDTFGTRVKGVYPHKVNRYWQIEGTEHLLPGDLLTWWYDRSDGYRIIGHVGIYMGKVNGKPTVICTAGQDTPTAIGIITSFKNWWGKHFYTAQRVLPDCSWTPGLIHVNYEDKGPVIPKRYILPPQKPLIMPKKDKQS
;
A
#
# COMPACT_ATOMS: atom_id res chain seq x y z
N MET A 1 -14.02 23.78 -2.75
CA MET A 1 -12.58 23.46 -2.83
C MET A 1 -12.26 22.49 -1.70
N SER A 2 -11.79 21.27 -1.98
CA SER A 2 -11.32 20.38 -0.91
C SER A 2 -9.96 20.89 -0.45
N ALA A 3 -9.85 21.35 0.80
CA ALA A 3 -8.57 21.71 1.38
C ALA A 3 -7.73 20.45 1.57
N SER A 4 -6.68 20.30 0.76
CA SER A 4 -5.61 19.34 0.99
C SER A 4 -4.52 20.04 1.80
N PHE A 5 -4.03 19.37 2.84
CA PHE A 5 -2.79 19.77 3.50
C PHE A 5 -1.64 19.20 2.65
N ILE A 6 -1.07 20.07 1.82
CA ILE A 6 0.01 19.72 0.90
C ILE A 6 1.33 20.02 1.61
N VAL A 7 2.18 19.00 1.75
CA VAL A 7 3.42 19.09 2.53
C VAL A 7 4.57 19.70 1.71
N MET A 8 4.42 19.82 0.38
CA MET A 8 5.48 20.26 -0.52
C MET A 8 4.97 20.93 -1.79
N THR A 9 5.75 21.88 -2.29
CA THR A 9 5.58 22.50 -3.61
C THR A 9 5.92 21.52 -4.73
N THR A 10 5.57 21.87 -5.97
CA THR A 10 5.92 21.07 -7.15
C THR A 10 7.42 20.92 -7.33
N ASP A 11 8.19 21.99 -7.16
CA ASP A 11 9.65 21.94 -7.32
C ASP A 11 10.32 21.06 -6.26
N GLU A 12 9.86 21.14 -5.01
CA GLU A 12 10.33 20.25 -3.92
C GLU A 12 9.98 18.79 -4.21
N ALA A 13 8.78 18.53 -4.73
CA ALA A 13 8.35 17.17 -5.07
C ALA A 13 9.20 16.59 -6.22
N ILE A 14 9.50 17.38 -7.25
CA ILE A 14 10.37 16.98 -8.36
C ILE A 14 11.80 16.74 -7.87
N ALA A 15 12.34 17.65 -7.06
CA ALA A 15 13.68 17.52 -6.47
C ALA A 15 13.79 16.23 -5.65
N ARG A 16 12.78 15.95 -4.81
CA ARG A 16 12.71 14.71 -4.03
C ARG A 16 12.62 13.47 -4.91
N TYR A 17 11.80 13.51 -5.97
CA TYR A 17 11.71 12.39 -6.91
C TYR A 17 13.08 12.07 -7.51
N ASN A 18 13.77 13.08 -8.04
CA ASN A 18 15.08 12.93 -8.68
C ASN A 18 16.15 12.42 -7.71
N ALA A 19 16.16 12.94 -6.47
CA ALA A 19 17.11 12.52 -5.44
C ALA A 19 16.97 11.03 -5.06
N ASN A 20 15.74 10.50 -5.07
CA ASN A 20 15.45 9.15 -4.57
C ASN A 20 15.23 8.11 -5.69
N TYR A 21 15.13 8.52 -6.95
CA TYR A 21 14.79 7.62 -8.06
C TYR A 21 15.80 6.47 -8.24
N ASN A 22 17.09 6.75 -8.08
CA ASN A 22 18.13 5.71 -8.15
C ASN A 22 18.01 4.69 -7.01
N GLY A 23 17.61 5.12 -5.81
CA GLY A 23 17.32 4.23 -4.69
C GLY A 23 16.11 3.33 -4.99
N TYR A 24 15.06 3.90 -5.56
CA TYR A 24 13.89 3.16 -6.03
C TYR A 24 14.27 2.05 -7.03
N LEU A 25 15.08 2.35 -8.04
CA LEU A 25 15.53 1.35 -9.03
C LEU A 25 16.35 0.22 -8.38
N LYS A 26 17.21 0.56 -7.42
CA LYS A 26 18.08 -0.42 -6.74
C LYS A 26 17.34 -1.29 -5.73
N HIS A 27 16.27 -0.80 -5.14
CA HIS A 27 15.61 -1.45 -4.00
C HIS A 27 14.17 -1.87 -4.30
N GLU A 28 13.31 -0.94 -4.72
CA GLU A 28 11.88 -1.21 -4.88
C GLU A 28 11.60 -2.04 -6.12
N VAL A 29 12.21 -1.72 -7.26
CA VAL A 29 12.05 -2.51 -8.50
C VAL A 29 12.51 -3.96 -8.29
N VAL A 30 13.58 -4.18 -7.52
CA VAL A 30 14.06 -5.52 -7.20
C VAL A 30 13.03 -6.30 -6.37
N LYS A 31 12.46 -5.68 -5.33
CA LYS A 31 11.41 -6.31 -4.50
C LYS A 31 10.15 -6.61 -5.31
N VAL A 32 9.76 -5.72 -6.21
CA VAL A 32 8.62 -5.92 -7.13
C VAL A 32 8.84 -7.14 -8.01
N ASN A 33 10.02 -7.27 -8.63
CA ASN A 33 10.33 -8.43 -9.46
C ASN A 33 10.38 -9.73 -8.65
N GLN A 34 10.91 -9.68 -7.42
CA GLN A 34 10.91 -10.83 -6.52
C GLN A 34 9.49 -11.22 -6.07
N TYR A 35 8.58 -10.25 -5.84
CA TYR A 35 7.17 -10.52 -5.60
C TYR A 35 6.55 -11.24 -6.80
N ARG A 36 6.68 -10.67 -8.00
CA ARG A 36 6.13 -11.23 -9.25
C ARG A 36 6.58 -12.66 -9.50
N GLU A 37 7.84 -12.98 -9.20
CA GLU A 37 8.37 -14.34 -9.32
C GLU A 37 7.80 -15.28 -8.24
N ALA A 38 7.84 -14.86 -6.97
CA ALA A 38 7.38 -15.68 -5.84
C ALA A 38 5.86 -15.98 -5.91
N TYR A 39 5.08 -15.04 -6.43
CA TYR A 39 3.62 -15.09 -6.47
C TYR A 39 3.04 -15.33 -7.88
N LYS A 40 3.86 -15.78 -8.84
CA LYS A 40 3.40 -16.10 -10.20
C LYS A 40 2.24 -17.11 -10.27
N HIS A 41 2.09 -17.94 -9.24
CA HIS A 41 1.02 -18.94 -9.13
C HIS A 41 -0.37 -18.33 -8.84
N ILE A 42 -0.44 -17.10 -8.29
CA ILE A 42 -1.68 -16.34 -8.12
C ILE A 42 -1.84 -15.23 -9.16
N LYS A 43 -0.99 -15.19 -10.19
CA LYS A 43 -0.99 -14.13 -11.19
C LYS A 43 -2.37 -13.97 -11.84
N GLY A 44 -2.88 -12.74 -11.89
CA GLY A 44 -4.20 -12.43 -12.44
C GLY A 44 -5.38 -12.71 -11.50
N SER A 45 -5.14 -13.26 -10.30
CA SER A 45 -6.16 -13.31 -9.24
C SER A 45 -6.47 -11.91 -8.69
N LEU A 46 -7.58 -11.72 -7.98
CA LEU A 46 -7.94 -10.44 -7.36
C LEU A 46 -6.85 -9.93 -6.39
N ALA A 47 -6.27 -10.82 -5.59
CA ALA A 47 -5.21 -10.47 -4.65
C ALA A 47 -3.95 -9.97 -5.38
N ASP A 48 -3.59 -10.61 -6.48
CA ASP A 48 -2.46 -10.17 -7.32
C ASP A 48 -2.75 -8.81 -7.97
N GLN A 49 -3.95 -8.62 -8.53
CA GLN A 49 -4.36 -7.36 -9.14
C GLN A 49 -4.33 -6.19 -8.13
N ILE A 50 -4.70 -6.41 -6.88
CA ILE A 50 -4.62 -5.41 -5.81
C ILE A 50 -3.16 -5.02 -5.53
N VAL A 51 -2.26 -6.00 -5.41
CA VAL A 51 -0.83 -5.73 -5.17
C VAL A 51 -0.19 -5.04 -6.39
N GLU A 52 -0.48 -5.49 -7.60
CA GLU A 52 -0.02 -4.85 -8.83
C GLU A 52 -0.59 -3.44 -9.00
N ARG A 53 -1.83 -3.16 -8.56
CA ARG A 53 -2.37 -1.81 -8.53
C ARG A 53 -1.64 -0.91 -7.54
N ALA A 54 -1.28 -1.43 -6.36
CA ALA A 54 -0.46 -0.71 -5.40
C ALA A 54 0.94 -0.39 -5.98
N ILE A 55 1.56 -1.35 -6.68
CA ILE A 55 2.83 -1.17 -7.40
C ILE A 55 2.68 -0.11 -8.51
N TRP A 56 1.56 -0.14 -9.24
CA TRP A 56 1.28 0.85 -10.28
C TRP A 56 1.21 2.26 -9.69
N TYR A 57 0.53 2.47 -8.56
CA TYR A 57 0.50 3.77 -7.90
C TYR A 57 1.86 4.21 -7.36
N MET A 58 2.71 3.27 -6.93
CA MET A 58 4.09 3.57 -6.54
C MET A 58 4.91 4.08 -7.74
N GLU A 59 4.72 3.49 -8.92
CA GLU A 59 5.53 3.76 -10.11
C GLU A 59 5.01 4.90 -10.99
N HIS A 60 3.69 5.00 -11.14
CA HIS A 60 2.98 5.85 -12.09
C HIS A 60 1.94 6.75 -11.43
N GLY A 61 1.68 6.59 -10.13
CA GLY A 61 0.73 7.43 -9.40
C GLY A 61 1.28 8.80 -9.00
N TYR A 62 2.60 9.01 -9.09
CA TYR A 62 3.30 10.26 -8.73
C TYR A 62 2.77 10.92 -7.46
N THR A 63 2.63 10.08 -6.43
CA THR A 63 1.96 10.47 -5.19
C THR A 63 2.85 11.37 -4.34
N VAL A 64 2.23 12.39 -3.75
CA VAL A 64 2.84 13.22 -2.69
C VAL A 64 2.15 12.90 -1.37
N TYR A 65 2.92 12.76 -0.30
CA TYR A 65 2.33 12.47 1.02
C TYR A 65 1.62 13.72 1.53
N GLY A 66 0.38 13.57 1.94
CA GLY A 66 -0.43 14.63 2.52
C GLY A 66 -1.85 14.15 2.82
N MET A 67 -2.63 14.98 3.49
CA MET A 67 -3.97 14.60 3.94
C MET A 67 -5.03 15.49 3.29
N GLY A 68 -6.19 14.92 2.97
CA GLY A 68 -7.31 15.69 2.44
C GLY A 68 -8.43 14.80 1.92
N HIS A 69 -9.64 15.35 1.87
CA HIS A 69 -10.78 14.65 1.29
C HIS A 69 -10.62 14.56 -0.23
N ASN A 70 -10.56 13.33 -0.77
CA ASN A 70 -10.35 13.05 -2.21
C ASN A 70 -9.13 13.76 -2.81
N SER A 71 -8.10 14.03 -1.99
CA SER A 71 -6.92 14.80 -2.40
C SER A 71 -6.09 14.13 -3.49
N TYR A 72 -6.18 12.79 -3.62
CA TYR A 72 -5.54 12.11 -4.73
C TYR A 72 -6.21 12.52 -6.04
N HIS A 73 -7.54 12.42 -6.15
CA HIS A 73 -8.28 12.78 -7.37
C HIS A 73 -8.06 14.24 -7.81
N SER A 74 -7.83 15.16 -6.88
CA SER A 74 -7.57 16.56 -7.22
C SER A 74 -6.12 16.80 -7.61
N ASP A 75 -5.17 16.36 -6.77
CA ASP A 75 -3.81 16.87 -6.75
C ASP A 75 -2.71 15.79 -6.71
N GLY A 76 -3.07 14.50 -6.72
CA GLY A 76 -2.13 13.39 -6.56
C GLY A 76 -1.59 13.26 -5.12
N VAL A 77 -2.31 13.77 -4.13
CA VAL A 77 -1.89 13.79 -2.72
C VAL A 77 -2.62 12.71 -1.91
N LEU A 78 -1.91 11.88 -1.14
CA LEU A 78 -2.53 10.87 -0.28
C LEU A 78 -1.74 10.54 1.00
N ASP A 79 -2.47 10.04 1.99
CA ASP A 79 -1.92 9.42 3.21
C ASP A 79 -2.08 7.90 3.15
N CYS A 80 -1.62 7.19 4.18
CA CYS A 80 -1.68 5.72 4.25
C CYS A 80 -3.10 5.14 4.08
N SER A 81 -4.11 5.75 4.71
CA SER A 81 -5.49 5.29 4.60
C SER A 81 -6.11 5.65 3.26
N ASN A 82 -5.84 6.83 2.72
CA ASN A 82 -6.31 7.22 1.39
C ASN A 82 -5.64 6.37 0.29
N PHE A 83 -4.38 5.98 0.46
CA PHE A 83 -3.69 5.04 -0.44
C PHE A 83 -4.36 3.67 -0.47
N THR A 84 -4.57 3.05 0.68
CA THR A 84 -5.23 1.74 0.73
C THR A 84 -6.69 1.84 0.27
N LYS A 85 -7.43 2.89 0.65
CA LYS A 85 -8.77 3.14 0.13
C LYS A 85 -8.79 3.27 -1.41
N LEU A 86 -7.81 3.97 -1.98
CA LEU A 86 -7.70 4.16 -3.43
C LEU A 86 -7.48 2.82 -4.13
N VAL A 87 -6.46 2.07 -3.72
CA VAL A 87 -6.11 0.77 -4.31
C VAL A 87 -7.30 -0.21 -4.26
N TYR A 88 -7.93 -0.38 -3.10
CA TYR A 88 -9.06 -1.31 -2.95
C TYR A 88 -10.33 -0.78 -3.63
N GLY A 89 -10.52 0.54 -3.66
CA GLY A 89 -11.66 1.20 -4.30
C GLY A 89 -11.70 0.98 -5.81
N ASP A 90 -10.53 0.87 -6.45
CA ASP A 90 -10.41 0.52 -7.87
C ASP A 90 -11.01 -0.85 -8.19
N PHE A 91 -11.11 -1.75 -7.20
CA PHE A 91 -11.75 -3.06 -7.32
C PHE A 91 -13.12 -3.12 -6.64
N GLY A 92 -13.74 -1.96 -6.36
CA GLY A 92 -15.06 -1.89 -5.73
C GLY A 92 -15.10 -2.15 -4.22
N ILE A 93 -13.94 -2.39 -3.58
CA ILE A 93 -13.87 -2.65 -2.14
C ILE A 93 -13.85 -1.32 -1.38
N LYS A 94 -14.88 -1.09 -0.55
CA LYS A 94 -15.08 0.18 0.15
C LYS A 94 -14.36 0.18 1.50
N LEU A 95 -13.23 0.90 1.57
CA LEU A 95 -12.53 1.19 2.82
C LEU A 95 -12.75 2.65 3.27
N SER A 96 -12.46 2.94 4.54
CA SER A 96 -12.51 4.31 5.08
C SER A 96 -11.22 5.06 4.77
N GLY A 97 -11.28 6.37 4.51
CA GLY A 97 -10.09 7.23 4.45
C GLY A 97 -9.54 7.60 5.85
N VAL A 98 -9.82 6.76 6.86
CA VAL A 98 -9.56 7.04 8.28
C VAL A 98 -8.94 5.81 8.91
N ALA A 99 -7.62 5.84 9.15
CA ALA A 99 -6.82 4.71 9.64
C ALA A 99 -7.37 4.05 10.92
N LYS A 100 -7.92 4.83 11.87
CA LYS A 100 -8.47 4.33 13.13
C LYS A 100 -9.66 3.37 13.02
N LYS A 101 -10.24 3.20 11.82
CA LYS A 101 -11.35 2.27 11.56
C LYS A 101 -10.88 0.96 10.91
N TYR A 102 -9.58 0.79 10.69
CA TYR A 102 -9.12 -0.31 9.83
C TYR A 102 -9.27 -1.69 10.45
N ASP A 103 -9.33 -1.78 11.78
CA ASP A 103 -9.62 -3.02 12.49
C ASP A 103 -11.10 -3.44 12.43
N THR A 104 -11.98 -2.63 11.82
CA THR A 104 -13.39 -2.98 11.60
C THR A 104 -13.68 -3.52 10.20
N PHE A 105 -12.68 -3.58 9.31
CA PHE A 105 -12.87 -4.10 7.95
C PHE A 105 -12.44 -5.56 7.85
N GLY A 106 -13.28 -6.37 7.20
CA GLY A 106 -12.97 -7.77 6.96
C GLY A 106 -12.92 -8.59 8.25
N THR A 107 -12.06 -9.61 8.25
CA THR A 107 -11.85 -10.50 9.41
C THR A 107 -10.41 -10.39 9.89
N ARG A 108 -10.22 -10.31 11.22
CA ARG A 108 -8.89 -10.32 11.83
C ARG A 108 -8.15 -11.62 11.50
N VAL A 109 -6.94 -11.50 10.97
CA VAL A 109 -6.04 -12.64 10.76
C VAL A 109 -5.48 -13.07 12.11
N LYS A 110 -5.90 -14.24 12.58
CA LYS A 110 -5.45 -14.81 13.87
C LYS A 110 -4.00 -15.30 13.78
N GLY A 111 -3.33 -15.36 14.92
CA GLY A 111 -1.95 -15.85 15.00
C GLY A 111 -0.87 -14.85 14.60
N VAL A 112 -1.24 -13.66 14.11
CA VAL A 112 -0.28 -12.60 13.70
C VAL A 112 -0.13 -11.56 14.81
N TYR A 113 1.08 -11.39 15.35
CA TYR A 113 1.31 -10.49 16.49
C TYR A 113 2.75 -9.94 16.55
N PRO A 114 2.98 -8.79 17.23
CA PRO A 114 4.32 -8.27 17.43
C PRO A 114 5.08 -9.12 18.45
N HIS A 115 6.30 -9.53 18.13
CA HIS A 115 7.16 -10.32 19.01
C HIS A 115 8.56 -9.71 19.10
N LYS A 116 9.12 -9.63 20.31
CA LYS A 116 10.46 -9.08 20.55
C LYS A 116 11.45 -10.23 20.68
N VAL A 117 12.38 -10.34 19.74
CA VAL A 117 13.48 -11.31 19.76
C VAL A 117 14.79 -10.57 20.01
N ASN A 118 15.45 -10.88 21.13
CA ASN A 118 16.62 -10.15 21.60
C ASN A 118 16.32 -8.63 21.71
N ARG A 119 17.09 -7.81 20.99
CA ARG A 119 16.92 -6.35 20.96
C ARG A 119 15.98 -5.84 19.86
N TYR A 120 15.51 -6.71 18.97
CA TYR A 120 14.71 -6.29 17.81
C TYR A 120 13.26 -6.78 17.93
N TRP A 121 12.34 -5.96 17.44
CA TRP A 121 10.97 -6.37 17.20
C TRP A 121 10.85 -7.04 15.83
N GLN A 122 9.87 -7.92 15.70
CA GLN A 122 9.44 -8.54 14.45
C GLN A 122 7.94 -8.85 14.51
N ILE A 123 7.38 -9.31 13.40
CA ILE A 123 6.02 -9.84 13.35
C ILE A 123 6.11 -11.36 13.30
N GLU A 124 5.42 -12.03 14.21
CA GLU A 124 5.25 -13.49 14.23
C GLU A 124 3.91 -13.88 13.59
N GLY A 125 3.79 -15.13 13.13
CA GLY A 125 2.56 -15.61 12.46
C GLY A 125 2.44 -15.22 10.98
N THR A 126 3.52 -14.76 10.35
CA THR A 126 3.50 -14.24 8.97
C THR A 126 3.10 -15.27 7.90
N GLU A 127 3.09 -16.56 8.24
CA GLU A 127 2.55 -17.67 7.45
C GLU A 127 1.02 -17.68 7.36
N HIS A 128 0.32 -16.99 8.28
CA HIS A 128 -1.13 -16.82 8.19
C HIS A 128 -1.55 -15.67 7.27
N LEU A 129 -0.61 -14.80 6.90
CA LEU A 129 -0.85 -13.65 6.04
C LEU A 129 -0.86 -14.05 4.56
N LEU A 130 -1.74 -13.42 3.79
CA LEU A 130 -1.87 -13.60 2.35
C LEU A 130 -1.77 -12.24 1.62
N PRO A 131 -1.24 -12.20 0.38
CA PRO A 131 -1.20 -10.96 -0.40
C PRO A 131 -2.57 -10.28 -0.43
N GLY A 132 -2.60 -8.97 -0.18
CA GLY A 132 -3.85 -8.21 -0.04
C GLY A 132 -4.46 -8.19 1.37
N ASP A 133 -3.82 -8.77 2.39
CA ASP A 133 -4.17 -8.48 3.79
C ASP A 133 -3.72 -7.04 4.15
N LEU A 134 -4.53 -6.34 4.95
CA LEU A 134 -4.23 -5.00 5.48
C LEU A 134 -3.48 -5.14 6.81
N LEU A 135 -2.28 -4.56 6.91
CA LEU A 135 -1.54 -4.49 8.17
C LEU A 135 -1.63 -3.08 8.73
N THR A 136 -1.77 -2.97 10.05
CA THR A 136 -1.97 -1.70 10.76
C THR A 136 -0.91 -1.49 11.84
N TRP A 137 -0.56 -0.22 12.08
CA TRP A 137 0.37 0.17 13.13
C TRP A 137 -0.22 1.28 14.00
N TRP A 138 0.06 1.20 15.30
CA TRP A 138 -0.42 2.16 16.29
C TRP A 138 0.63 3.24 16.61
N TYR A 139 0.19 4.43 17.01
CA TYR A 139 1.02 5.40 17.72
C TYR A 139 0.34 5.88 19.00
N ASP A 140 1.13 6.41 19.93
CA ASP A 140 0.62 7.03 21.15
C ASP A 140 0.15 8.44 20.85
N ARG A 141 -1.10 8.75 21.19
CA ARG A 141 -1.62 10.12 21.18
C ARG A 141 -1.08 10.87 22.39
N SER A 142 -1.18 12.20 22.35
CA SER A 142 -0.81 13.09 23.46
C SER A 142 -1.61 12.82 24.74
N ASP A 143 -2.79 12.21 24.63
CA ASP A 143 -3.67 11.81 25.73
C ASP A 143 -3.36 10.40 26.30
N GLY A 144 -2.29 9.74 25.82
CA GLY A 144 -1.84 8.43 26.29
C GLY A 144 -2.58 7.24 25.68
N TYR A 145 -3.59 7.47 24.82
CA TYR A 145 -4.29 6.40 24.12
C TYR A 145 -3.57 5.97 22.84
N ARG A 146 -3.59 4.67 22.55
CA ARG A 146 -3.13 4.13 21.27
C ARG A 146 -4.21 4.23 20.23
N ILE A 147 -3.83 4.65 19.03
CA ILE A 147 -4.71 4.71 17.86
C ILE A 147 -4.00 4.08 16.66
N ILE A 148 -4.75 3.41 15.78
CA ILE A 148 -4.21 3.02 14.48
C ILE A 148 -3.88 4.30 13.70
N GLY A 149 -2.61 4.45 13.41
CA GLY A 149 -2.06 5.63 12.74
C GLY A 149 -1.44 5.35 11.39
N HIS A 150 -1.24 4.08 11.06
CA HIS A 150 -0.70 3.69 9.78
C HIS A 150 -1.34 2.40 9.28
N VAL A 151 -1.40 2.26 7.95
CA VAL A 151 -1.87 1.05 7.28
C VAL A 151 -1.07 0.82 5.99
N GLY A 152 -0.87 -0.44 5.65
CA GLY A 152 -0.22 -0.89 4.43
C GLY A 152 -0.82 -2.18 3.92
N ILE A 153 -0.49 -2.52 2.67
CA ILE A 153 -0.98 -3.70 1.97
C ILE A 153 0.12 -4.76 2.01
N TYR A 154 -0.19 -5.94 2.54
CA TYR A 154 0.76 -7.05 2.51
C TYR A 154 0.94 -7.55 1.08
N MET A 155 2.18 -7.61 0.63
CA MET A 155 2.56 -8.16 -0.67
C MET A 155 2.84 -9.65 -0.59
N GLY A 156 3.10 -10.21 0.59
CA GLY A 156 3.60 -11.56 0.76
C GLY A 156 5.00 -11.63 1.34
N LYS A 157 5.62 -12.82 1.28
CA LYS A 157 7.01 -13.04 1.65
C LYS A 157 7.91 -12.87 0.42
N VAL A 158 8.63 -11.75 0.34
CA VAL A 158 9.59 -11.49 -0.73
C VAL A 158 10.98 -11.87 -0.23
N ASN A 159 11.64 -12.82 -0.89
CA ASN A 159 12.92 -13.39 -0.45
C ASN A 159 12.88 -13.85 1.03
N GLY A 160 11.81 -14.56 1.40
CA GLY A 160 11.58 -15.08 2.75
C GLY A 160 11.19 -14.03 3.81
N LYS A 161 11.14 -12.74 3.46
CA LYS A 161 10.81 -11.66 4.40
C LYS A 161 9.37 -11.19 4.18
N PRO A 162 8.56 -11.01 5.24
CA PRO A 162 7.26 -10.35 5.10
C PRO A 162 7.46 -8.96 4.48
N THR A 163 6.56 -8.59 3.57
CA THR A 163 6.71 -7.41 2.73
C THR A 163 5.40 -6.64 2.65
N VAL A 164 5.47 -5.33 2.86
CA VAL A 164 4.31 -4.43 2.83
C VAL A 164 4.58 -3.25 1.90
N ILE A 165 3.63 -2.93 1.03
CA ILE A 165 3.61 -1.67 0.28
C ILE A 165 2.71 -0.67 0.98
N CYS A 166 3.23 0.54 1.22
CA CYS A 166 2.54 1.58 1.97
C CYS A 166 3.13 2.96 1.67
N THR A 167 2.57 4.01 2.27
CA THR A 167 3.24 5.32 2.25
C THR A 167 4.48 5.28 3.16
N ALA A 168 5.69 5.40 2.60
CA ALA A 168 6.92 4.93 3.26
C ALA A 168 7.89 6.03 3.72
N GLY A 169 7.42 7.27 3.91
CA GLY A 169 8.24 8.37 4.43
C GLY A 169 8.90 9.20 3.33
N GLN A 170 10.08 9.79 3.60
CA GLN A 170 10.74 10.77 2.73
C GLN A 170 11.76 10.17 1.73
N ASP A 171 12.24 8.95 1.98
CA ASP A 171 13.32 8.30 1.21
C ASP A 171 12.84 7.60 -0.08
N THR A 172 11.59 7.85 -0.46
CA THR A 172 10.97 7.32 -1.68
C THR A 172 10.74 8.45 -2.68
N PRO A 173 10.90 8.21 -4.00
CA PRO A 173 10.70 9.24 -5.02
C PRO A 173 9.23 9.69 -5.12
N THR A 174 8.30 8.79 -4.83
CA THR A 174 6.88 9.10 -4.56
C THR A 174 6.60 8.92 -3.08
N ALA A 175 5.37 9.15 -2.62
CA ALA A 175 4.99 8.89 -1.22
C ALA A 175 4.99 7.40 -0.85
N ILE A 176 5.01 6.49 -1.83
CA ILE A 176 4.82 5.05 -1.66
C ILE A 176 6.16 4.31 -1.75
N GLY A 177 6.32 3.27 -0.93
CA GLY A 177 7.46 2.36 -0.98
C GLY A 177 7.17 1.02 -0.31
N ILE A 178 8.18 0.15 -0.28
CA ILE A 178 8.04 -1.22 0.24
C ILE A 178 8.92 -1.46 1.47
N ILE A 179 8.27 -1.86 2.55
CA ILE A 179 8.89 -2.22 3.83
C ILE A 179 9.06 -3.73 3.92
N THR A 180 10.30 -4.19 4.13
CA THR A 180 10.65 -5.61 4.32
C THR A 180 11.32 -5.90 5.66
N SER A 181 11.54 -4.86 6.47
CA SER A 181 12.19 -4.95 7.77
C SER A 181 11.24 -4.47 8.85
N PHE A 182 10.74 -5.42 9.65
CA PHE A 182 9.93 -5.13 10.82
C PHE A 182 10.77 -4.92 12.08
N LYS A 183 12.07 -4.66 11.93
CA LYS A 183 12.91 -4.28 13.07
C LYS A 183 12.45 -2.93 13.62
N ASN A 184 12.51 -2.79 14.95
CA ASN A 184 12.21 -1.54 15.66
C ASN A 184 10.76 -1.08 15.47
N TRP A 185 10.54 0.09 14.86
CA TRP A 185 9.23 0.75 14.84
C TRP A 185 8.15 -0.13 14.21
N TRP A 186 8.40 -0.67 13.02
CA TRP A 186 7.43 -1.49 12.27
C TRP A 186 7.02 -2.77 13.00
N GLY A 187 7.90 -3.41 13.76
CA GLY A 187 7.55 -4.59 14.56
C GLY A 187 6.90 -4.20 15.88
N LYS A 188 7.45 -3.19 16.58
CA LYS A 188 6.96 -2.73 17.89
C LYS A 188 5.54 -2.18 17.82
N HIS A 189 5.26 -1.43 16.76
CA HIS A 189 4.01 -0.71 16.58
C HIS A 189 2.97 -1.52 15.80
N PHE A 190 3.29 -2.76 15.38
CA PHE A 190 2.31 -3.60 14.70
C PHE A 190 1.09 -3.82 15.61
N TYR A 191 -0.10 -3.53 15.09
CA TYR A 191 -1.36 -3.60 15.84
C TYR A 191 -2.15 -4.85 15.46
N THR A 192 -2.56 -4.95 14.20
CA THR A 192 -3.33 -6.10 13.71
C THR A 192 -3.23 -6.24 12.19
N ALA A 193 -3.61 -7.41 11.70
CA ALA A 193 -3.80 -7.71 10.28
C ALA A 193 -5.27 -8.07 10.02
N GLN A 194 -5.80 -7.58 8.90
CA GLN A 194 -7.19 -7.75 8.49
C GLN A 194 -7.27 -8.32 7.07
N ARG A 195 -8.07 -9.38 6.91
CA ARG A 195 -8.38 -9.97 5.61
C ARG A 195 -9.72 -9.44 5.13
N VAL A 196 -9.67 -8.59 4.10
CA VAL A 196 -10.86 -7.99 3.49
C VAL A 196 -11.29 -8.70 2.20
N LEU A 197 -10.43 -9.56 1.67
CA LEU A 197 -10.66 -10.31 0.45
C LEU A 197 -11.36 -11.64 0.76
N PRO A 198 -12.35 -12.06 -0.06
CA PRO A 198 -12.94 -13.39 0.08
C PRO A 198 -11.96 -14.50 -0.33
N ASP A 199 -12.25 -15.74 0.05
CA ASP A 199 -11.36 -16.89 -0.15
C ASP A 199 -10.98 -17.15 -1.61
N CYS A 200 -11.84 -16.81 -2.58
CA CYS A 200 -11.57 -16.98 -4.01
C CYS A 200 -10.48 -16.04 -4.55
N SER A 201 -10.04 -15.05 -3.78
CA SER A 201 -9.24 -13.92 -4.29
C SER A 201 -7.83 -14.29 -4.71
N TRP A 202 -7.33 -15.46 -4.30
CA TRP A 202 -5.99 -15.96 -4.65
C TRP A 202 -6.01 -16.99 -5.78
N THR A 203 -7.18 -17.28 -6.35
CA THR A 203 -7.33 -18.22 -7.48
C THR A 203 -7.36 -17.45 -8.80
N PRO A 204 -6.38 -17.67 -9.70
CA PRO A 204 -6.40 -17.06 -11.03
C PRO A 204 -7.67 -17.39 -11.82
N GLY A 205 -8.20 -16.40 -12.55
CA GLY A 205 -9.38 -16.55 -13.40
C GLY A 205 -10.73 -16.62 -12.65
N LEU A 206 -10.73 -16.72 -11.32
CA LEU A 206 -11.96 -16.72 -10.54
C LEU A 206 -12.39 -15.27 -10.24
N ILE A 207 -13.28 -14.75 -11.06
CA ILE A 207 -13.81 -13.38 -10.92
C ILE A 207 -15.04 -13.42 -10.02
N HIS A 208 -14.98 -12.70 -8.90
CA HIS A 208 -16.19 -12.40 -8.14
C HIS A 208 -16.90 -11.22 -8.79
N VAL A 209 -18.19 -11.36 -9.09
CA VAL A 209 -19.02 -10.36 -9.80
C VAL A 209 -19.08 -8.97 -9.14
N ASN A 210 -18.56 -8.83 -7.91
CA ASN A 210 -18.58 -7.58 -7.15
C ASN A 210 -17.21 -6.88 -7.11
N TYR A 211 -16.16 -7.51 -7.66
CA TYR A 211 -14.78 -7.02 -7.59
C TYR A 211 -14.19 -6.86 -8.99
N GLU A 212 -14.78 -5.97 -9.77
CA GLU A 212 -14.31 -5.61 -11.10
C GLU A 212 -13.20 -4.56 -11.03
N ASP A 213 -12.15 -4.72 -11.84
CA ASP A 213 -11.10 -3.71 -12.03
C ASP A 213 -11.62 -2.49 -12.81
N LYS A 214 -11.79 -1.37 -12.11
CA LYS A 214 -12.26 -0.09 -12.67
C LYS A 214 -11.14 0.73 -13.33
N GLY A 215 -9.91 0.23 -13.31
CA GLY A 215 -8.72 0.95 -13.74
C GLY A 215 -8.26 1.99 -12.71
N PRO A 216 -7.01 2.46 -12.80
CA PRO A 216 -6.48 3.38 -11.81
C PRO A 216 -7.06 4.77 -12.02
N VAL A 217 -7.32 5.47 -10.92
CA VAL A 217 -7.64 6.89 -10.94
C VAL A 217 -6.45 7.70 -11.43
N ILE A 218 -6.69 8.58 -12.41
CA ILE A 218 -5.77 9.65 -12.81
C ILE A 218 -6.26 10.96 -12.17
N PRO A 219 -5.42 11.67 -11.42
CA PRO A 219 -5.81 12.91 -10.78
C PRO A 219 -5.94 14.04 -11.80
N LYS A 220 -6.79 15.03 -11.50
CA LYS A 220 -7.02 16.20 -12.37
C LYS A 220 -5.76 17.03 -12.56
N ARG A 221 -4.95 17.11 -11.51
CA ARG A 221 -3.64 17.74 -11.47
C ARG A 221 -2.72 16.89 -10.60
N TYR A 222 -1.43 16.98 -10.87
CA TYR A 222 -0.41 16.40 -10.02
C TYR A 222 0.42 17.51 -9.37
N ILE A 223 0.64 17.43 -8.05
CA ILE A 223 1.68 18.24 -7.39
C ILE A 223 3.07 17.77 -7.82
N LEU A 224 3.28 16.45 -7.94
CA LEU A 224 4.43 15.84 -8.61
C LEU A 224 4.00 15.43 -10.03
N PRO A 225 4.24 16.24 -11.08
CA PRO A 225 3.86 15.87 -12.44
C PRO A 225 4.49 14.54 -12.86
N PRO A 226 3.90 13.82 -13.83
CA PRO A 226 4.53 12.63 -14.38
C PRO A 226 5.96 12.89 -14.86
N GLN A 227 6.92 12.22 -14.25
CA GLN A 227 8.35 12.31 -14.59
C GLN A 227 8.75 11.34 -15.72
N LYS A 228 7.82 10.47 -16.13
CA LYS A 228 7.91 9.56 -17.28
C LYS A 228 6.49 9.36 -17.86
N PRO A 229 6.35 8.83 -19.08
CA PRO A 229 5.03 8.52 -19.63
C PRO A 229 4.21 7.61 -18.70
N LEU A 230 2.92 7.92 -18.57
CA LEU A 230 1.97 7.07 -17.85
C LEU A 230 1.70 5.80 -18.65
N ILE A 231 2.04 4.65 -18.08
CA ILE A 231 1.76 3.34 -18.68
C ILE A 231 0.55 2.77 -17.96
N MET A 232 -0.61 2.72 -18.61
CA MET A 232 -1.82 2.14 -18.00
C MET A 232 -1.68 0.62 -17.80
N PRO A 233 -2.25 0.04 -16.74
CA PRO A 233 -2.31 -1.41 -16.58
C PRO A 233 -2.98 -2.03 -17.81
N LYS A 234 -2.43 -3.13 -18.32
CA LYS A 234 -3.10 -3.90 -19.35
C LYS A 234 -4.39 -4.44 -18.74
N LYS A 235 -5.54 -4.13 -19.35
CA LYS A 235 -6.77 -4.87 -19.03
C LYS A 235 -6.54 -6.30 -19.50
N ASP A 236 -6.52 -7.24 -18.58
CA ASP A 236 -6.61 -8.64 -18.96
C ASP A 236 -7.93 -8.79 -19.74
N LYS A 237 -7.82 -9.24 -21.00
CA LYS A 237 -9.00 -9.50 -21.81
C LYS A 237 -9.82 -10.53 -21.05
N GLN A 238 -11.00 -10.13 -20.59
CA GLN A 238 -12.02 -11.04 -20.12
C GLN A 238 -12.37 -11.93 -21.32
N SER A 239 -11.79 -13.13 -21.36
CA SER A 239 -12.10 -14.18 -22.33
C SER A 239 -13.08 -15.15 -21.73
#